data_AF-A0A350F0V6-F1
#
_entry.id   AF-A0A350F0V6-F1
#
_cell.length_a   1.000
_cell.length_b   1.000
_cell.length_c   1.000
_cell.angle_alpha   90.00
_cell.angle_beta   90.00
_cell.angle_gamma   90.00
#
_symmetry.space_group_name_H-M   'P 1'
#
loop_
_entity.id
_entity.type
_entity.pdbx_description
1 polymer ?
#
loop_
_entity_poly.entity_id
_entity_poly.type
_entity_poly.pdbx_seq_one_letter_code
_entity_poly.pdbx_strand_id
1 'polypeptide(L)'
;MTFKTKQNQQPASTEAELQILVDAAIHKRERFTFEKAPGHSLAAAEYGDDGIILELHRGKKWDGWISSPREAQSARDFFIQYFREPLSASGQIEKAGEWHEVGVFPPIVWLVALGSLLAVVIWYLII
;
A
#
# COMPACT_ATOMS: atom_id res chain seq x y z
N MET A 1 16.70 -5.38 -2.13
CA MET A 1 15.47 -4.55 -2.09
C MET A 1 15.27 -4.01 -3.50
N THR A 2 14.02 -3.83 -3.89
CA THR A 2 13.66 -3.61 -5.29
C THR A 2 12.70 -2.45 -5.38
N PHE A 3 13.02 -1.47 -6.22
CA PHE A 3 12.13 -0.40 -6.58
C PHE A 3 11.46 -0.72 -7.92
N LYS A 4 10.14 -0.64 -7.96
CA LYS A 4 9.31 -1.00 -9.11
C LYS A 4 8.42 0.18 -9.46
N THR A 5 8.39 0.54 -10.73
CA THR A 5 7.34 1.37 -11.31
C THR A 5 6.61 0.57 -12.38
N LYS A 6 5.63 1.18 -13.07
CA LYS A 6 4.95 0.49 -14.19
C LYS A 6 5.91 0.12 -15.31
N GLN A 7 6.96 0.91 -15.52
CA GLN A 7 7.84 0.81 -16.69
C GLN A 7 9.20 0.19 -16.37
N ASN A 8 9.63 0.22 -15.11
CA ASN A 8 10.99 -0.18 -14.75
C ASN A 8 11.05 -0.89 -13.41
N GLN A 9 12.01 -1.79 -13.27
CA GLN A 9 12.34 -2.46 -12.03
C GLN A 9 13.85 -2.42 -11.85
N GLN A 10 14.28 -1.86 -10.72
CA GLN A 10 15.71 -1.66 -10.44
C GLN A 10 16.03 -1.91 -8.97
N PRO A 11 17.26 -2.35 -8.65
CA PRO A 11 17.69 -2.46 -7.27
C PRO A 11 17.79 -1.08 -6.63
N ALA A 12 17.38 -0.99 -5.36
CA ALA A 12 17.63 0.16 -4.50
C ALA A 12 18.39 -0.36 -3.29
N SER A 13 19.72 -0.36 -3.39
CA SER A 13 20.63 -1.02 -2.44
C SER A 13 21.08 -0.09 -1.33
N THR A 14 21.02 1.23 -1.58
CA THR A 14 21.34 2.26 -0.60
C THR A 14 20.17 3.22 -0.38
N GLU A 15 20.21 3.94 0.74
CA GLU A 15 19.23 4.97 1.05
C GLU A 15 19.26 6.13 0.04
N ALA A 16 20.45 6.56 -0.37
CA ALA A 16 20.61 7.63 -1.35
C ALA A 16 20.02 7.24 -2.71
N GLU A 17 20.22 6.00 -3.15
CA GLU A 17 19.59 5.47 -4.36
C GLU A 17 18.07 5.49 -4.23
N LEU A 18 17.53 4.97 -3.11
CA LEU A 18 16.09 4.98 -2.88
C LEU A 18 15.54 6.41 -2.91
N GLN A 19 16.22 7.36 -2.28
CA GLN A 19 15.79 8.75 -2.24
C GLN A 19 15.69 9.36 -3.65
N ILE A 20 16.70 9.15 -4.49
CA ILE A 20 16.71 9.61 -5.88
C ILE A 20 15.54 9.01 -6.67
N LEU A 21 15.29 7.70 -6.49
CA LEU A 21 14.21 7.00 -7.19
C LEU A 21 12.82 7.46 -6.75
N VAL A 22 12.63 7.66 -5.45
CA VAL A 22 11.38 8.18 -4.88
C VAL A 22 11.15 9.62 -5.35
N ASP A 23 12.13 10.50 -5.25
CA ASP A 23 12.01 11.90 -5.69
C ASP A 23 11.67 11.98 -7.19
N ALA A 24 12.32 11.16 -8.02
CA ALA A 24 12.02 11.08 -9.45
C ALA A 24 10.59 10.58 -9.73
N ALA A 25 10.13 9.56 -9.01
CA ALA A 25 8.79 9.00 -9.20
C ALA A 25 7.69 9.95 -8.72
N ILE A 26 7.89 10.60 -7.56
CA ILE A 26 6.97 11.61 -7.01
C ILE A 26 6.87 12.82 -7.95
N HIS A 27 8.01 13.32 -8.45
CA HIS A 27 8.02 14.44 -9.38
C HIS A 27 7.23 14.14 -10.66
N LYS A 28 7.29 12.89 -11.14
CA LYS A 28 6.53 12.42 -12.31
C LYS A 28 5.09 12.00 -11.99
N ARG A 29 4.67 12.05 -10.71
CA ARG A 29 3.41 11.48 -10.20
C ARG A 29 3.20 10.03 -10.66
N GLU A 30 4.29 9.26 -10.72
CA GLU A 30 4.25 7.86 -11.14
C GLU A 30 3.92 6.97 -9.95
N ARG A 31 3.04 5.97 -10.15
CA ARG A 31 2.83 4.91 -9.17
C ARG A 31 4.08 4.04 -9.05
N PHE A 32 4.51 3.79 -7.83
CA PHE A 32 5.68 2.95 -7.58
C PHE A 32 5.54 2.14 -6.30
N THR A 33 6.35 1.09 -6.20
CA THR A 33 6.42 0.18 -5.07
C THR A 33 7.88 -0.09 -4.73
N PHE A 34 8.22 0.10 -3.47
CA PHE A 34 9.49 -0.31 -2.91
C PHE A 34 9.29 -1.61 -2.11
N GLU A 35 9.83 -2.70 -2.63
CA GLU A 35 9.77 -4.03 -2.04
C GLU A 35 11.07 -4.34 -1.31
N LYS A 36 10.99 -4.45 0.01
CA LYS A 36 12.14 -4.72 0.85
C LYS A 36 12.48 -6.21 0.89
N ALA A 37 11.45 -7.04 0.98
CA ALA A 37 11.52 -8.49 0.95
C ALA A 37 10.20 -9.05 0.37
N PRO A 38 10.13 -10.33 -0.04
CA PRO A 38 8.88 -10.92 -0.52
C PRO A 38 7.75 -10.74 0.50
N GLY A 39 6.64 -10.11 0.08
CA GLY A 39 5.50 -9.78 0.94
C GLY A 39 5.67 -8.53 1.82
N HIS A 40 6.83 -7.86 1.77
CA HIS A 40 7.10 -6.64 2.51
C HIS A 40 7.36 -5.49 1.52
N SER A 41 6.35 -4.64 1.33
CA SER A 41 6.44 -3.50 0.42
C SER A 41 5.76 -2.25 0.94
N LEU A 42 6.24 -1.09 0.48
CA LEU A 42 5.58 0.21 0.63
C LEU A 42 5.37 0.78 -0.78
N ALA A 43 4.18 1.31 -1.06
CA ALA A 43 3.81 1.81 -2.38
C ALA A 43 3.20 3.21 -2.29
N ALA A 44 3.43 4.02 -3.34
CA ALA A 44 2.64 5.22 -3.59
C ALA A 44 1.40 4.80 -4.37
N ALA A 45 0.31 4.57 -3.65
CA ALA A 45 -0.92 4.01 -4.18
C ALA A 45 -1.69 5.03 -5.02
N GLU A 46 -1.74 6.31 -4.66
CA GLU A 46 -2.49 7.31 -5.42
C GLU A 46 -1.92 8.72 -5.22
N TYR A 47 -2.11 9.58 -6.24
CA TYR A 47 -1.76 11.00 -6.20
C TYR A 47 -3.04 11.83 -6.39
N GLY A 48 -3.60 12.32 -5.29
CA GLY A 48 -4.72 13.27 -5.29
C GLY A 48 -4.26 14.73 -5.26
N ASP A 49 -5.22 15.64 -5.25
CA ASP A 49 -4.97 17.07 -5.05
C ASP A 49 -4.51 17.35 -3.61
N ASP A 50 -4.94 16.52 -2.66
CA ASP A 50 -4.59 16.59 -1.24
C ASP A 50 -3.27 15.88 -0.88
N GLY A 51 -2.57 15.30 -1.88
CA GLY A 51 -1.27 14.65 -1.71
C GLY A 51 -1.23 13.19 -2.14
N ILE A 52 -0.32 12.43 -1.55
CA ILE A 52 0.04 11.06 -1.92
C ILE A 52 -0.51 10.09 -0.88
N ILE A 53 -1.26 9.10 -1.32
CA ILE A 53 -1.73 7.99 -0.49
C ILE A 53 -0.67 6.88 -0.54
N LEU A 54 -0.24 6.41 0.63
CA LEU A 54 0.73 5.33 0.74
C LEU A 54 0.06 4.03 1.16
N GLU A 55 0.57 2.91 0.66
CA GLU A 55 0.08 1.57 0.97
C GLU A 55 1.24 0.68 1.43
N LEU A 56 1.13 0.13 2.64
CA LEU A 56 2.13 -0.68 3.31
C LEU A 56 1.66 -2.13 3.41
N HIS A 57 2.52 -3.08 3.06
CA HIS A 57 2.31 -4.52 3.13
C HIS A 57 3.41 -5.17 3.96
N ARG A 58 3.05 -6.10 4.87
CA ARG A 58 4.00 -6.84 5.71
C ARG A 58 3.64 -8.31 5.93
N GLY A 59 3.91 -9.15 4.95
CA GLY A 59 4.08 -10.61 5.07
C GLY A 59 2.85 -11.43 5.44
N LYS A 60 1.82 -10.84 6.05
CA LYS A 60 0.52 -11.46 6.24
C LYS A 60 -0.29 -11.29 4.96
N LYS A 61 -0.75 -12.43 4.45
CA LYS A 61 -1.38 -12.60 3.13
C LYS A 61 -2.62 -11.71 2.88
N TRP A 62 -3.13 -11.02 3.91
CA TRP A 62 -4.41 -10.31 3.91
C TRP A 62 -4.43 -8.97 4.66
N ASP A 63 -3.29 -8.53 5.22
CA ASP A 63 -3.21 -7.33 6.06
C ASP A 63 -2.30 -6.29 5.38
N GLY A 64 -2.91 -5.22 4.86
CA GLY A 64 -2.22 -4.04 4.36
C GLY A 64 -2.70 -2.80 5.10
N TRP A 65 -1.91 -1.72 5.08
CA TRP A 65 -2.29 -0.45 5.69
C TRP A 65 -2.25 0.66 4.66
N ILE A 66 -3.22 1.57 4.72
CA ILE A 66 -3.27 2.78 3.89
C ILE A 66 -3.13 4.01 4.77
N SER A 67 -2.32 4.97 4.34
CA SER A 67 -2.19 6.26 5.01
C SER A 67 -3.28 7.24 4.57
N SER A 68 -3.58 8.24 5.40
CA SER A 68 -4.16 9.49 4.89
C SER A 68 -3.27 10.13 3.80
N PRO A 69 -3.81 11.02 2.94
CA PRO A 69 -3.01 11.76 1.97
C PRO A 69 -1.84 12.51 2.64
N ARG A 70 -0.67 12.45 2.02
CA ARG A 70 0.58 13.04 2.52
C ARG A 70 1.19 14.01 1.52
N GLU A 71 1.81 15.07 2.01
CA GLU A 71 2.70 15.87 1.16
C GLU A 71 3.89 15.04 0.67
N ALA A 72 4.44 15.43 -0.49
CA ALA A 72 5.56 14.75 -1.14
C ALA A 72 6.76 14.51 -0.20
N GLN A 73 7.11 15.51 0.61
CA GLN A 73 8.24 15.39 1.54
C GLN A 73 7.98 14.36 2.63
N SER A 74 6.79 14.39 3.24
CA SER A 74 6.39 13.41 4.26
C SER A 74 6.35 12.00 3.67
N ALA A 75 5.84 11.84 2.45
CA ALA A 75 5.83 10.56 1.75
C ALA A 75 7.24 10.03 1.55
N ARG A 76 8.19 10.87 1.10
CA ARG A 76 9.60 10.49 0.97
C ARG A 76 10.19 10.00 2.28
N ASP A 77 9.95 10.72 3.37
CA ASP A 77 10.49 10.37 4.68
C ASP A 77 9.99 9.00 5.17
N PHE A 78 8.74 8.64 4.86
CA PHE A 78 8.22 7.28 5.13
C PHE A 78 8.97 6.19 4.36
N PHE A 79 9.31 6.40 3.09
CA PHE A 79 10.11 5.43 2.33
C PHE A 79 11.49 5.23 2.92
N ILE A 80 12.14 6.32 3.37
CA ILE A 80 13.46 6.25 4.01
C ILE A 80 13.36 5.57 5.39
N GLN A 81 12.34 5.89 6.19
CA GLN A 81 12.08 5.23 7.45
C GLN A 81 11.87 3.71 7.24
N TYR A 82 11.08 3.34 6.24
CA TYR A 82 10.81 1.94 5.91
C TYR A 82 12.07 1.20 5.42
N PHE A 83 12.95 1.88 4.68
CA PHE A 83 14.25 1.35 4.29
C PHE A 83 15.12 1.03 5.52
N ARG A 84 15.12 1.88 6.56
CA ARG A 84 15.91 1.69 7.77
C ARG A 84 15.32 0.67 8.75
N GLU A 85 14.00 0.51 8.78
CA GLU A 85 13.30 -0.33 9.76
C GLU A 85 13.57 -1.84 9.55
N PRO A 86 14.03 -2.62 10.53
CA PRO A 86 14.27 -4.05 10.32
C PRO A 86 12.98 -4.81 10.02
N LEU A 87 13.06 -5.90 9.22
CA LEU A 87 11.88 -6.68 8.81
C LEU A 87 11.07 -7.26 9.99
N SER A 88 11.73 -7.50 11.13
CA SER A 88 11.13 -8.02 12.36
C SER A 88 10.53 -6.95 13.27
N ALA A 89 10.69 -5.65 12.96
CA ALA A 89 10.11 -4.59 13.78
C ALA A 89 8.59 -4.56 13.61
N SER A 90 7.89 -4.55 14.75
CA SER A 90 6.47 -4.27 14.81
C SER A 90 6.22 -2.77 14.61
N GLY A 91 6.13 -2.36 13.35
CA GLY A 91 5.28 -1.28 12.88
C GLY A 91 5.52 0.10 13.48
N GLN A 92 6.75 0.62 13.49
CA GLN A 92 6.92 2.03 13.87
C GLN A 92 6.14 2.96 12.94
N ILE A 93 6.14 2.64 11.64
CA ILE A 93 5.36 3.35 10.63
C ILE A 93 3.87 3.13 10.85
N GLU A 94 3.44 1.89 11.10
CA GLU A 94 2.03 1.51 11.32
C GLU A 94 1.41 2.18 12.55
N LYS A 95 2.19 2.30 13.64
CA LYS A 95 1.74 2.80 14.95
C LYS A 95 1.68 4.32 15.06
N ALA A 96 2.06 5.06 14.02
CA ALA A 96 2.01 6.52 14.03
C ALA A 96 0.58 7.10 14.10
N GLY A 97 -0.47 6.26 14.21
CA GLY A 97 -1.86 6.69 14.36
C GLY A 97 -2.52 7.19 13.07
N GLU A 98 -1.79 7.14 11.95
CA GLU A 98 -2.17 7.73 10.67
C GLU A 98 -2.34 6.68 9.56
N TRP A 99 -2.43 5.41 9.96
CA TRP A 99 -2.55 4.27 9.06
C TRP A 99 -3.82 3.49 9.38
N HIS A 100 -4.62 3.26 8.36
CA HIS A 100 -5.84 2.47 8.43
C HIS A 100 -5.54 1.06 7.93
N GLU A 101 -5.80 0.06 8.76
CA GLU A 101 -5.72 -1.33 8.35
C GLU A 101 -6.82 -1.63 7.32
N VAL A 102 -6.41 -2.10 6.16
CA VAL A 102 -7.27 -2.50 5.06
C VAL A 102 -7.17 -4.01 4.95
N GLY A 103 -8.02 -4.70 5.69
CA GLY A 103 -8.23 -6.12 5.49
C GLY A 103 -8.96 -6.32 4.16
N VAL A 104 -8.40 -7.14 3.27
CA VAL A 104 -9.22 -7.69 2.18
C VAL A 104 -10.29 -8.54 2.86
N PHE A 105 -11.56 -8.14 2.74
CA PHE A 105 -12.68 -8.82 3.37
C PHE A 105 -12.53 -10.35 3.21
N PRO A 106 -12.71 -11.13 4.29
CA PRO A 106 -12.63 -12.57 4.20
C PRO A 106 -13.52 -13.08 3.06
N PRO A 107 -13.13 -14.13 2.32
CA PRO A 107 -13.95 -14.67 1.24
C PRO A 107 -15.39 -15.00 1.67
N ILE A 108 -15.61 -15.23 2.97
CA ILE A 108 -16.94 -15.41 3.55
C ILE A 108 -17.87 -14.20 3.41
N VAL A 109 -17.32 -12.97 3.42
CA VAL A 109 -18.09 -11.73 3.22
C VAL A 109 -18.61 -11.66 1.79
N TRP A 110 -17.81 -12.10 0.82
CA TRP A 110 -18.24 -12.23 -0.58
C TRP A 110 -19.34 -13.28 -0.75
N LEU A 111 -19.26 -14.41 -0.03
CA LEU A 111 -20.31 -15.43 -0.05
C LEU A 111 -21.62 -14.92 0.57
N VAL A 112 -21.56 -14.15 1.65
CA VAL A 112 -22.74 -13.53 2.29
C VAL A 112 -23.35 -12.47 1.37
N ALA A 113 -22.53 -11.62 0.75
CA ALA A 113 -22.99 -10.62 -0.21
C ALA A 113 -23.66 -11.25 -1.44
N LEU A 114 -23.05 -12.31 -2.00
CA LEU A 114 -23.60 -13.05 -3.13
C LEU A 114 -24.90 -13.78 -2.77
N GLY A 115 -24.96 -14.39 -1.58
CA GLY A 115 -26.18 -15.03 -1.06
C GLY A 115 -27.32 -14.04 -0.84
N SER A 116 -27.02 -12.84 -0.36
CA SER A 116 -28.00 -11.77 -0.16
C SER A 116 -28.55 -11.25 -1.50
N LEU A 117 -27.68 -11.07 -2.50
CA LEU A 117 -28.09 -10.70 -3.86
C LEU A 117 -28.96 -11.76 -4.53
N LEU A 118 -28.59 -13.04 -4.40
CA LEU A 118 -29.38 -14.16 -4.93
C LEU A 118 -30.74 -14.27 -4.25
N ALA A 119 -30.82 -14.08 -2.93
CA ALA A 119 -32.08 -14.08 -2.20
C ALA A 119 -33.03 -12.97 -2.67
N VAL A 120 -32.50 -11.77 -2.95
CA VAL A 120 -33.28 -10.65 -3.49
C VAL A 120 -33.76 -10.94 -4.92
N VAL A 121 -32.91 -11.51 -5.77
CA VAL A 121 -33.29 -11.88 -7.14
C VAL A 121 -34.37 -12.97 -7.15
N ILE A 122 -34.23 -13.99 -6.30
CA ILE A 122 -35.23 -15.06 -6.16
C ILE A 122 -36.56 -14.48 -5.65
N TRP A 123 -36.53 -13.59 -4.66
CA TRP A 123 -37.73 -12.92 -4.15
C TRP A 123 -38.46 -12.12 -5.23
N TYR A 124 -37.71 -11.38 -6.06
CA TYR A 124 -38.26 -10.61 -7.20
C TYR A 124 -38.78 -11.49 -8.36
N LEU A 125 -38.35 -12.75 -8.46
CA LEU A 125 -38.82 -13.69 -9.49
C LEU A 125 -40.06 -14.49 -9.05
N ILE A 126 -40.36 -14.53 -7.76
CA ILE A 126 -41.49 -15.27 -7.18
C ILE A 126 -42.73 -14.37 -6.98
N ILE A 127 -42.54 -13.05 -6.88
CA ILE A 127 -43.61 -12.04 -6.86
C ILE A 127 -43.93 -11.60 -8.29
#